data_AF-A0A1M3KJJ5-F1
#
_entry.id   AF-A0A1M3KJJ5-F1
#
_cell.length_a   1.000
_cell.length_b   1.000
_cell.length_c   1.000
_cell.angle_alpha   90.00
_cell.angle_beta   90.00
_cell.angle_gamma   90.00
#
_symmetry.space_group_name_H-M   'P 1'
#
loop_
_entity.id
_entity.type
_entity.pdbx_description
1 polymer ?
#
loop_
_entity_poly.entity_id
_entity_poly.type
_entity_poly.pdbx_seq_one_letter_code
_entity_poly.pdbx_strand_id
1 'polypeptide(L)'
;MQKSVIQNPQPHSKKTGMQSLSVLKIVFMLTLLLGAILIVGCTAKPAATEPPTVLPTEPPPPTQAPVVVPTAIPEPVKPGVDIGSAEYEAILAAYKNTKMGNTYDIGKGPNTYCSRCHSPQNWDPTSTTDRPPNCVTCKFPTDEEMRVATTMDFVAEEDWVGISCETCHVVEGDRVLTENAWFNPLTKEHETVATTEALCAKCHADTKGVSASGGRGVEHAIILGGSAHLNWGGALPQEQRPDQCSDCHNPHTMEVKGCVDCHADVMTMENHAKGTMAQHANLECQACHDASGAEVGPFPADAENPRWTTILTSVGRSGATTSVAVKSHSSAWLVDCSRCHFEANPWELTVLTADGKVPEPPAPPAK
;
A
#
# COMPACT_ATOMS: atom_id res chain seq x y z
N MET A 1 -52.96 9.78 26.94
CA MET A 1 -52.12 10.91 26.50
C MET A 1 -51.13 11.26 27.61
N GLN A 2 -49.93 10.69 27.56
CA GLN A 2 -48.79 11.08 28.40
C GLN A 2 -47.56 10.99 27.51
N LYS A 3 -46.95 12.13 27.18
CA LYS A 3 -45.71 12.21 26.41
C LYS A 3 -44.55 12.02 27.38
N SER A 4 -43.82 10.92 27.22
CA SER A 4 -42.52 10.69 27.86
C SER A 4 -41.47 11.55 27.14
N VAL A 5 -40.79 12.41 27.89
CA VAL A 5 -39.67 13.24 27.44
C VAL A 5 -38.41 12.42 27.62
N ILE A 6 -37.79 11.99 26.51
CA ILE A 6 -36.48 11.34 26.50
C ILE A 6 -35.41 12.43 26.62
N GLN A 7 -34.70 12.45 27.75
CA GLN A 7 -33.52 13.29 27.94
C GLN A 7 -32.30 12.59 27.31
N ASN A 8 -31.66 13.26 26.34
CA ASN A 8 -30.38 12.82 25.78
C ASN A 8 -29.24 12.99 26.79
N PRO A 9 -28.33 12.02 26.94
CA PRO A 9 -27.14 12.18 27.76
C PRO A 9 -26.13 13.14 27.10
N GLN A 10 -25.56 14.02 27.91
CA GLN A 10 -24.49 14.95 27.54
C GLN A 10 -23.17 14.21 27.25
N PRO A 11 -22.37 14.64 26.26
CA PRO A 11 -21.08 14.03 25.98
C PRO A 11 -20.02 14.44 27.02
N HIS A 12 -19.42 13.45 27.68
CA HIS A 12 -18.26 13.64 28.53
C HIS A 12 -17.01 13.98 27.69
N SER A 13 -16.63 15.26 27.71
CA SER A 13 -15.33 15.74 27.21
C SER A 13 -14.20 15.24 28.10
N LYS A 14 -13.40 14.27 27.61
CA LYS A 14 -12.10 13.92 28.21
C LYS A 14 -11.08 14.98 27.79
N LYS A 15 -10.75 15.90 28.71
CA LYS A 15 -9.59 16.79 28.57
C LYS A 15 -8.31 15.95 28.72
N THR A 16 -7.61 15.71 27.62
CA THR A 16 -6.24 15.20 27.62
C THR A 16 -5.30 16.31 28.09
N GLY A 17 -4.74 16.16 29.29
CA GLY A 17 -3.72 17.06 29.82
C GLY A 17 -2.42 16.90 29.05
N MET A 18 -2.06 17.89 28.23
CA MET A 18 -0.69 18.07 27.76
C MET A 18 0.20 18.33 28.99
N GLN A 19 1.00 17.33 29.37
CA GLN A 19 2.06 17.53 30.34
C GLN A 19 3.10 18.45 29.70
N SER A 20 3.20 19.69 30.18
CA SER A 20 4.25 20.59 29.72
C SER A 20 5.59 20.02 30.16
N LEU A 21 6.44 19.66 29.20
CA LEU A 21 7.85 19.42 29.49
C LEU A 21 8.42 20.75 29.99
N SER A 22 8.88 20.77 31.24
CA SER A 22 9.46 21.98 31.82
C SER A 22 10.67 22.41 30.99
N VAL A 23 10.77 23.71 30.73
CA VAL A 23 11.85 24.35 29.96
C VAL A 23 13.24 23.92 30.44
N LEU A 24 13.36 23.58 31.74
CA LEU A 24 14.58 23.08 32.34
C LEU A 24 15.05 21.73 31.76
N LYS A 25 14.12 20.82 31.40
CA LYS A 25 14.47 19.53 30.79
C LYS A 25 14.95 19.66 29.34
N ILE A 26 14.40 20.62 28.61
CA ILE A 26 14.82 20.92 27.22
C ILE A 26 16.22 21.53 27.21
N VAL A 27 16.50 22.47 28.12
CA VAL A 27 17.84 23.07 28.26
C VAL A 27 18.89 22.03 28.64
N PHE A 28 18.55 21.10 29.55
CA PHE A 28 19.49 20.05 29.99
C PHE A 28 19.80 19.03 28.88
N MET A 29 18.83 18.67 28.03
CA MET A 29 19.10 17.79 26.88
C MET A 29 19.94 18.49 25.80
N LEU A 30 19.68 19.78 25.53
CA LEU A 30 20.46 20.54 24.56
C LEU A 30 21.92 20.73 24.98
N THR A 31 22.19 20.95 26.28
CA THR A 31 23.58 21.05 26.77
C THR A 31 24.31 19.72 26.74
N LEU A 32 23.62 18.60 27.00
CA LEU A 32 24.21 17.26 26.89
C LEU A 32 24.56 16.89 25.43
N LEU A 33 23.70 17.27 24.48
CA LEU A 33 23.94 17.05 23.05
C LEU A 33 25.10 17.91 22.53
N LEU A 34 25.19 19.17 22.97
CA LEU A 34 26.29 20.08 22.60
C LEU A 34 27.63 19.65 23.20
N GLY A 35 27.62 19.05 24.40
CA GLY A 35 28.82 18.48 25.03
C GLY A 35 29.37 17.25 24.28
N ALA A 36 28.50 16.42 23.71
CA ALA A 36 28.91 15.24 22.94
C ALA A 36 29.59 15.60 21.62
N ILE A 37 29.16 16.68 20.96
CA ILE A 37 29.74 17.13 19.68
C ILE A 37 31.16 17.69 19.85
N LEU A 38 31.50 18.23 21.02
CA LEU A 38 32.82 18.79 21.29
C LEU A 38 33.92 17.74 21.58
N ILE A 39 33.57 16.47 21.82
CA ILE A 39 34.55 15.42 22.17
C ILE A 39 35.10 14.69 20.93
N VAL A 40 34.46 14.83 19.76
CA VAL A 40 34.86 14.10 18.52
C VAL A 40 35.91 14.86 17.68
N GLY A 41 36.33 16.06 18.08
CA GLY A 41 37.12 16.97 17.23
C GLY A 41 38.66 16.87 17.25
N CYS A 42 39.29 15.90 17.94
CA CYS A 42 40.75 15.93 18.14
C CYS A 42 41.47 14.60 17.90
N THR A 43 41.55 14.11 16.66
CA THR A 43 42.62 13.17 16.24
C THR A 43 43.00 13.36 14.76
N ALA A 44 43.53 14.53 14.39
CA ALA A 44 44.27 14.68 13.12
C ALA A 44 45.76 14.85 13.42
N LYS A 45 46.55 13.81 13.09
CA LYS A 45 48.01 13.82 13.19
C LYS A 45 48.59 14.60 12.01
N PRO A 46 49.40 15.65 12.22
CA PRO A 46 50.03 16.37 11.13
C PRO A 46 51.13 15.51 10.47
N ALA A 47 51.11 15.42 9.14
CA ALA A 47 52.18 14.85 8.35
C ALA A 47 53.40 15.79 8.38
N ALA A 48 54.57 15.22 8.65
CA ALA A 48 55.83 15.94 8.71
C ALA A 48 56.33 16.26 7.29
N THR A 49 56.76 17.50 7.10
CA THR A 49 57.46 17.98 5.90
C THR A 49 58.94 17.61 6.02
N GLU A 50 59.43 16.75 5.14
CA GLU A 50 60.88 16.48 4.99
C GLU A 50 61.53 17.45 3.99
N PRO A 51 62.82 17.80 4.18
CA PRO A 51 63.58 18.69 3.30
C PRO A 51 64.06 17.98 2.01
N PRO A 52 64.41 18.74 0.96
CA PRO A 52 64.77 18.17 -0.33
C PRO A 52 66.14 17.50 -0.28
N THR A 53 66.16 16.20 -0.55
CA THR A 53 67.39 15.44 -0.81
C THR A 53 67.69 15.51 -2.30
N VAL A 54 68.85 16.07 -2.65
CA VAL A 54 69.38 16.07 -4.02
C VAL A 54 69.90 14.67 -4.33
N LEU A 55 69.21 13.95 -5.22
CA LEU A 55 69.66 12.65 -5.73
C LEU A 55 70.52 12.83 -7.01
N PRO A 56 71.56 12.00 -7.21
CA PRO A 56 72.39 12.01 -8.42
C PRO A 56 71.61 11.61 -9.68
N THR A 57 72.03 12.17 -10.81
CA THR A 57 71.54 11.90 -12.16
C THR A 57 71.53 10.40 -12.47
N GLU A 58 70.34 9.80 -12.61
CA GLU A 58 70.16 8.45 -13.14
C GLU A 58 70.40 8.41 -14.67
N PRO A 59 70.91 7.29 -15.20
CA PRO A 59 70.98 7.03 -16.64
C PRO A 59 69.57 6.93 -17.27
N PRO A 60 69.44 7.13 -18.60
CA PRO A 60 68.14 7.24 -19.25
C PRO A 60 67.25 6.01 -19.05
N PRO A 61 65.92 6.19 -18.92
CA PRO A 61 64.99 5.11 -18.64
C PRO A 61 64.97 4.10 -19.81
N PRO A 62 64.85 2.80 -19.52
CA PRO A 62 64.57 1.81 -20.54
C PRO A 62 63.23 2.12 -21.20
N THR A 63 63.21 2.06 -22.54
CA THR A 63 62.03 2.18 -23.38
C THR A 63 60.85 1.41 -22.76
N GLN A 64 59.85 2.14 -22.26
CA GLN A 64 58.64 1.53 -21.72
C GLN A 64 58.00 0.67 -22.82
N ALA A 65 57.84 -0.62 -22.55
CA ALA A 65 57.01 -1.49 -23.36
C ALA A 65 55.59 -0.91 -23.40
N PRO A 66 54.87 -1.02 -24.53
CA PRO A 66 53.52 -0.49 -24.66
C PRO A 66 52.64 -1.01 -23.52
N VAL A 67 52.13 -0.08 -22.71
CA VAL A 67 51.12 -0.37 -21.69
C VAL A 67 49.89 -0.86 -22.43
N VAL A 68 49.65 -2.17 -22.37
CA VAL A 68 48.43 -2.78 -22.86
C VAL A 68 47.32 -2.24 -21.95
N VAL A 69 46.56 -1.25 -22.44
CA VAL A 69 45.34 -0.78 -21.78
C VAL A 69 44.45 -2.02 -21.64
N PRO A 70 44.11 -2.46 -20.42
CA PRO A 70 43.21 -3.59 -20.25
C PRO A 70 41.92 -3.27 -21.01
N THR A 71 41.58 -4.10 -21.98
CA THR A 71 40.28 -4.02 -22.65
C THR A 71 39.22 -4.12 -21.56
N ALA A 72 38.43 -3.06 -21.38
CA ALA A 72 37.35 -3.05 -20.41
C ALA A 72 36.49 -4.29 -20.67
N ILE A 73 36.35 -5.14 -19.66
CA ILE A 73 35.42 -6.25 -19.72
C ILE A 73 34.04 -5.61 -19.89
N PRO A 74 33.29 -5.91 -20.96
CA PRO A 74 31.98 -5.32 -21.14
C PRO A 74 31.13 -5.65 -19.93
N GLU A 75 30.46 -4.62 -19.38
CA GLU A 75 29.53 -4.83 -18.27
C GLU A 75 28.47 -5.87 -18.70
N PRO A 76 28.11 -6.82 -17.82
CA PRO A 76 27.07 -7.78 -18.12
C PRO A 76 25.77 -7.05 -18.46
N VAL A 77 25.17 -7.41 -19.60
CA VAL A 77 23.91 -6.83 -20.05
C VAL A 77 22.85 -7.08 -18.98
N LYS A 78 22.21 -6.01 -18.50
CA LYS A 78 21.15 -6.11 -17.50
C LYS A 78 19.95 -6.89 -18.06
N PRO A 79 19.30 -7.74 -17.25
CA PRO A 79 18.06 -8.41 -17.65
C PRO A 79 16.98 -7.41 -18.06
N GLY A 80 16.27 -7.71 -19.15
CA GLY A 80 15.28 -6.81 -19.74
C GLY A 80 14.58 -7.45 -20.92
N VAL A 81 13.46 -6.85 -21.32
CA VAL A 81 12.64 -7.25 -22.47
C VAL A 81 12.77 -6.21 -23.57
N ASP A 82 13.03 -6.65 -24.80
CA ASP A 82 13.12 -5.77 -25.96
C ASP A 82 11.72 -5.26 -26.37
N ILE A 83 11.60 -3.95 -26.59
CA ILE A 83 10.39 -3.30 -27.06
C ILE A 83 10.07 -3.80 -28.48
N GLY A 84 8.80 -4.14 -28.71
CA GLY A 84 8.32 -4.74 -29.96
C GLY A 84 8.59 -6.24 -30.10
N SER A 85 9.24 -6.88 -29.11
CA SER A 85 9.28 -8.34 -29.04
C SER A 85 7.90 -8.94 -28.74
N ALA A 86 7.68 -10.20 -29.08
CA ALA A 86 6.42 -10.88 -28.79
C ALA A 86 6.11 -10.95 -27.28
N GLU A 87 7.14 -11.05 -26.44
CA GLU A 87 7.01 -11.01 -24.98
C GLU A 87 6.55 -9.64 -24.50
N TYR A 88 7.20 -8.56 -24.96
CA TYR A 88 6.81 -7.20 -24.63
C TYR A 88 5.36 -6.91 -25.03
N GLU A 89 4.97 -7.29 -26.26
CA GLU A 89 3.60 -7.06 -26.74
C GLU A 89 2.56 -7.84 -25.93
N ALA A 90 2.88 -9.05 -25.49
CA ALA A 90 2.00 -9.84 -24.64
C ALA A 90 1.82 -9.19 -23.26
N ILE A 91 2.91 -8.73 -22.63
CA ILE A 91 2.87 -8.02 -21.34
C ILE A 91 2.10 -6.70 -21.47
N LEU A 92 2.39 -5.92 -22.51
CA LEU A 92 1.73 -4.63 -22.75
C LEU A 92 0.24 -4.81 -23.00
N ALA A 93 -0.16 -5.82 -23.77
CA ALA A 93 -1.57 -6.12 -24.02
C ALA A 93 -2.30 -6.54 -22.74
N ALA A 94 -1.68 -7.39 -21.91
CA ALA A 94 -2.20 -7.76 -20.59
C ALA A 94 -2.39 -6.50 -19.71
N TYR A 95 -1.37 -5.66 -19.66
CA TYR A 95 -1.34 -4.49 -18.79
C TYR A 95 -2.32 -3.39 -19.18
N LYS A 96 -2.48 -3.12 -20.49
CA LYS A 96 -3.46 -2.15 -21.00
C LYS A 96 -4.91 -2.52 -20.66
N ASN A 97 -5.20 -3.80 -20.44
CA ASN A 97 -6.54 -4.27 -20.05
C ASN A 97 -6.81 -4.13 -18.55
N THR A 98 -5.82 -3.73 -17.75
CA THR A 98 -5.98 -3.53 -16.31
C THR A 98 -6.56 -2.16 -15.97
N LYS A 99 -7.00 -1.99 -14.72
CA LYS A 99 -7.40 -0.67 -14.20
C LYS A 99 -6.22 0.28 -13.96
N MET A 100 -4.98 -0.21 -14.03
CA MET A 100 -3.77 0.60 -13.84
C MET A 100 -3.18 1.09 -15.17
N GLY A 101 -3.27 0.31 -16.24
CA GLY A 101 -2.47 0.53 -17.45
C GLY A 101 -2.74 1.84 -18.18
N ASN A 102 -3.98 2.07 -18.64
CA ASN A 102 -4.33 3.34 -19.26
C ASN A 102 -5.82 3.66 -19.12
N THR A 103 -6.32 3.69 -17.88
CA THR A 103 -7.71 4.05 -17.63
C THR A 103 -7.83 5.57 -17.51
N TYR A 104 -8.31 6.22 -18.56
CA TYR A 104 -8.79 7.60 -18.47
C TYR A 104 -10.22 7.63 -17.92
N ASP A 105 -10.50 8.53 -16.97
CA ASP A 105 -11.82 8.68 -16.39
C ASP A 105 -12.01 10.10 -15.85
N ILE A 106 -12.95 10.84 -16.45
CA ILE A 106 -13.27 12.22 -16.07
C ILE A 106 -13.81 12.35 -14.63
N GLY A 107 -14.33 11.25 -14.06
CA GLY A 107 -14.78 11.16 -12.68
C GLY A 107 -13.69 10.78 -11.68
N LYS A 108 -12.47 10.47 -12.15
CA LYS A 108 -11.30 10.14 -11.30
C LYS A 108 -10.25 11.25 -11.24
N GLY A 109 -10.62 12.46 -11.65
CA GLY A 109 -9.74 13.61 -11.62
C GLY A 109 -8.75 13.59 -12.79
N PRO A 110 -9.20 13.90 -14.02
CA PRO A 110 -8.35 14.07 -15.19
C PRO A 110 -7.59 15.39 -15.07
N ASN A 111 -6.72 15.50 -14.07
CA ASN A 111 -6.04 16.73 -13.72
C ASN A 111 -4.65 16.43 -13.20
N THR A 112 -3.81 17.45 -13.22
CA THR A 112 -2.41 17.33 -12.83
C THR A 112 -2.23 16.92 -11.36
N TYR A 113 -3.13 17.27 -10.44
CA TYR A 113 -3.03 16.86 -9.02
C TYR A 113 -3.28 15.35 -8.81
N CYS A 114 -4.37 14.82 -9.37
CA CYS A 114 -4.75 13.40 -9.29
C CYS A 114 -3.83 12.51 -10.15
N SER A 115 -3.20 13.09 -11.18
CA SER A 115 -2.20 12.43 -12.01
C SER A 115 -1.03 11.86 -11.21
N ARG A 116 -0.73 12.40 -10.01
CA ARG A 116 0.30 11.84 -9.12
C ARG A 116 0.22 10.32 -8.95
N CYS A 117 -0.99 9.75 -8.90
CA CYS A 117 -1.19 8.31 -8.72
C CYS A 117 -1.75 7.60 -9.96
N HIS A 118 -2.34 8.33 -10.90
CA HIS A 118 -3.06 7.74 -12.04
C HIS A 118 -2.38 7.99 -13.40
N SER A 119 -1.51 8.99 -13.48
CA SER A 119 -0.67 9.29 -14.63
C SER A 119 0.57 10.10 -14.20
N PRO A 120 1.53 9.50 -13.46
CA PRO A 120 2.56 10.27 -12.74
C PRO A 120 3.38 11.21 -13.62
N GLN A 121 3.53 10.92 -14.91
CA GLN A 121 4.19 11.76 -15.89
C GLN A 121 3.46 13.08 -16.15
N ASN A 122 2.12 13.10 -16.04
CA ASN A 122 1.31 14.31 -16.12
C ASN A 122 1.22 15.07 -14.77
N TRP A 123 1.83 14.58 -13.69
CA TRP A 123 1.74 15.26 -12.40
C TRP A 123 2.52 16.59 -12.40
N ASP A 124 1.82 17.67 -12.08
CA ASP A 124 2.41 18.94 -11.67
C ASP A 124 2.47 19.02 -10.13
N PRO A 125 3.67 19.05 -9.54
CA PRO A 125 3.82 19.11 -8.08
C PRO A 125 3.43 20.44 -7.45
N THR A 126 3.21 21.49 -8.25
CA THR A 126 2.69 22.76 -7.76
C THR A 126 1.17 22.77 -7.64
N SER A 127 0.50 21.79 -8.25
CA SER A 127 -0.96 21.64 -8.18
C SER A 127 -1.43 21.35 -6.76
N THR A 128 -2.48 22.03 -6.33
CA THR A 128 -3.07 21.90 -4.98
C THR A 128 -4.59 21.94 -5.06
N THR A 129 -5.29 21.50 -4.01
CA THR A 129 -6.76 21.59 -3.98
C THR A 129 -7.23 23.03 -3.87
N ASP A 130 -8.23 23.41 -4.66
CA ASP A 130 -8.86 24.73 -4.61
C ASP A 130 -9.89 24.83 -3.46
N ARG A 131 -10.47 26.01 -3.29
CA ARG A 131 -11.58 26.26 -2.37
C ARG A 131 -12.91 25.71 -2.94
N PRO A 132 -13.86 25.33 -2.07
CA PRO A 132 -15.22 25.04 -2.50
C PRO A 132 -15.83 26.19 -3.32
N PRO A 133 -16.63 25.92 -4.36
CA PRO A 133 -17.15 24.59 -4.75
C PRO A 133 -16.24 23.77 -5.70
N ASN A 134 -15.17 24.36 -6.23
CA ASN A 134 -14.31 23.77 -7.28
C ASN A 134 -13.06 23.09 -6.71
N CYS A 135 -13.19 22.33 -5.62
CA CYS A 135 -12.04 21.86 -4.84
C CYS A 135 -11.00 21.06 -5.67
N VAL A 136 -11.46 20.35 -6.69
CA VAL A 136 -10.64 19.54 -7.61
C VAL A 136 -11.26 19.60 -9.00
N THR A 137 -10.43 19.44 -10.04
CA THR A 137 -10.90 19.33 -11.43
C THR A 137 -11.42 17.91 -11.67
N CYS A 138 -12.73 17.70 -11.60
CA CYS A 138 -13.37 16.37 -11.69
C CYS A 138 -14.87 16.47 -12.00
N LYS A 139 -15.43 15.45 -12.67
CA LYS A 139 -16.88 15.31 -12.87
C LYS A 139 -17.48 14.38 -11.81
N PHE A 140 -18.15 14.94 -10.81
CA PHE A 140 -18.88 14.13 -9.83
C PHE A 140 -20.16 13.55 -10.43
N PRO A 141 -20.65 12.38 -9.98
CA PRO A 141 -21.86 11.75 -10.53
C PRO A 141 -23.12 12.62 -10.48
N THR A 142 -23.17 13.59 -9.55
CA THR A 142 -24.30 14.52 -9.39
C THR A 142 -24.20 15.78 -10.25
N ASP A 143 -23.05 16.03 -10.87
CA ASP A 143 -22.81 17.25 -11.63
C ASP A 143 -23.08 17.01 -13.12
N GLU A 144 -23.78 17.94 -13.75
CA GLU A 144 -24.00 17.93 -15.20
C GLU A 144 -22.69 18.09 -15.96
N GLU A 145 -21.87 19.04 -15.48
CA GLU A 145 -20.58 19.42 -16.06
C GLU A 145 -19.42 19.13 -15.11
N MET A 146 -18.23 18.99 -15.70
CA MET A 146 -17.00 18.85 -14.93
C MET A 146 -16.70 20.15 -14.18
N ARG A 147 -16.33 20.03 -12.90
CA ARG A 147 -15.77 21.18 -12.16
C ARG A 147 -14.32 21.36 -12.56
N VAL A 148 -13.89 22.60 -12.71
CA VAL A 148 -12.50 22.96 -12.99
C VAL A 148 -11.97 23.81 -11.86
N ALA A 149 -10.96 23.29 -11.17
CA ALA A 149 -10.20 24.01 -10.15
C ALA A 149 -9.20 24.97 -10.81
N THR A 150 -8.94 26.12 -10.18
CA THR A 150 -7.99 27.11 -10.71
C THR A 150 -6.53 26.77 -10.41
N THR A 151 -6.31 25.77 -9.56
CA THR A 151 -5.00 25.39 -8.99
C THR A 151 -4.47 24.07 -9.54
N MET A 152 -5.12 23.48 -10.54
CA MET A 152 -4.67 22.26 -11.21
C MET A 152 -5.24 22.24 -12.63
N ASP A 153 -4.38 21.95 -13.60
CA ASP A 153 -4.77 21.93 -14.99
C ASP A 153 -5.52 20.64 -15.32
N PHE A 154 -6.47 20.74 -16.25
CA PHE A 154 -7.11 19.58 -16.85
C PHE A 154 -6.13 18.85 -17.77
N VAL A 155 -6.12 17.53 -17.70
CA VAL A 155 -5.35 16.66 -18.60
C VAL A 155 -6.35 16.01 -19.54
N ALA A 156 -6.27 16.35 -20.83
CA ALA A 156 -7.12 15.75 -21.86
C ALA A 156 -6.78 14.26 -22.04
N GLU A 157 -7.71 13.48 -22.58
CA GLU A 157 -7.51 12.04 -22.77
C GLU A 157 -6.33 11.76 -23.70
N GLU A 158 -6.17 12.57 -24.75
CA GLU A 158 -5.04 12.50 -25.69
C GLU A 158 -3.68 12.79 -25.05
N ASP A 159 -3.65 13.55 -23.97
CA ASP A 159 -2.44 13.92 -23.23
C ASP A 159 -2.20 13.00 -22.02
N TRP A 160 -3.15 12.10 -21.72
CA TRP A 160 -3.10 11.20 -20.59
C TRP A 160 -2.15 10.03 -20.85
N VAL A 161 -1.02 10.03 -20.15
CA VAL A 161 0.03 9.01 -20.31
C VAL A 161 -0.32 7.69 -19.60
N GLY A 162 -1.11 7.76 -18.53
CA GLY A 162 -1.39 6.64 -17.64
C GLY A 162 -0.17 6.24 -16.82
N ILE A 163 -0.22 5.04 -16.26
CA ILE A 163 0.94 4.42 -15.61
C ILE A 163 1.60 3.58 -16.71
N SER A 164 2.75 4.01 -17.22
CA SER A 164 3.45 3.30 -18.30
C SER A 164 4.56 2.39 -17.75
N CYS A 165 5.19 1.59 -18.61
CA CYS A 165 6.29 0.70 -18.19
C CYS A 165 7.41 1.47 -17.47
N GLU A 166 7.74 2.67 -17.95
CA GLU A 166 8.76 3.53 -17.36
C GLU A 166 8.38 4.02 -15.95
N THR A 167 7.11 3.99 -15.55
CA THR A 167 6.74 4.37 -14.18
C THR A 167 7.30 3.37 -13.15
N CYS A 168 7.38 2.08 -13.53
CA CYS A 168 7.73 0.95 -12.66
C CYS A 168 9.07 0.28 -13.01
N HIS A 169 9.61 0.57 -14.18
CA HIS A 169 10.85 0.00 -14.71
C HIS A 169 11.71 1.08 -15.33
N VAL A 170 13.01 0.85 -15.40
CA VAL A 170 13.90 1.69 -16.22
C VAL A 170 13.74 1.27 -17.68
N VAL A 171 13.64 2.24 -18.57
CA VAL A 171 13.68 2.02 -20.03
C VAL A 171 15.01 2.57 -20.56
N GLU A 172 15.85 1.69 -21.11
CA GLU A 172 17.16 2.03 -21.67
C GLU A 172 17.17 1.69 -23.17
N GLY A 173 17.07 2.71 -24.04
CA GLY A 173 16.92 2.51 -25.48
C GLY A 173 15.63 1.76 -25.80
N ASP A 174 15.73 0.69 -26.59
CA ASP A 174 14.59 -0.16 -26.95
C ASP A 174 14.38 -1.32 -25.96
N ARG A 175 14.76 -1.16 -24.69
CA ARG A 175 14.65 -2.21 -23.66
C ARG A 175 13.98 -1.70 -22.39
N VAL A 176 13.08 -2.51 -21.85
CA VAL A 176 12.52 -2.34 -20.50
C VAL A 176 13.29 -3.27 -19.55
N LEU A 177 13.98 -2.72 -18.57
CA LEU A 177 14.73 -3.51 -17.59
C LEU A 177 13.77 -4.16 -16.59
N THR A 178 14.04 -5.40 -16.17
CA THR A 178 13.14 -6.13 -15.26
C THR A 178 13.25 -5.71 -13.80
N GLU A 179 14.27 -4.94 -13.44
CA GLU A 179 14.45 -4.43 -12.08
C GLU A 179 13.32 -3.45 -11.72
N ASN A 180 12.90 -3.49 -10.46
CA ASN A 180 11.93 -2.57 -9.91
C ASN A 180 12.56 -1.17 -9.81
N ALA A 181 11.89 -0.19 -10.43
CA ALA A 181 12.27 1.21 -10.34
C ALA A 181 11.03 2.07 -10.19
N TRP A 182 11.18 3.26 -9.63
CA TRP A 182 10.11 4.25 -9.56
C TRP A 182 10.55 5.48 -10.33
N PHE A 183 9.80 5.84 -11.36
CA PHE A 183 9.97 7.15 -11.98
C PHE A 183 9.51 8.22 -10.99
N ASN A 184 10.45 9.02 -10.48
CA ASN A 184 10.12 10.15 -9.63
C ASN A 184 9.78 11.37 -10.52
N PRO A 185 8.50 11.77 -10.63
CA PRO A 185 8.10 12.87 -11.50
C PRO A 185 8.56 14.24 -11.01
N LEU A 186 9.09 14.37 -9.78
CA LEU A 186 9.70 15.60 -9.30
C LEU A 186 11.11 15.80 -9.86
N THR A 187 11.93 14.75 -9.82
CA THR A 187 13.31 14.80 -10.31
C THR A 187 13.43 14.43 -11.78
N LYS A 188 12.40 13.78 -12.35
CA LYS A 188 12.39 13.16 -13.68
C LYS A 188 13.45 12.08 -13.83
N GLU A 189 13.78 11.39 -12.72
CA GLU A 189 14.76 10.32 -12.66
C GLU A 189 14.14 9.05 -12.07
N HIS A 190 14.71 7.90 -12.41
CA HIS A 190 14.36 6.62 -11.81
C HIS A 190 15.08 6.40 -10.49
N GLU A 191 14.31 6.06 -9.46
CA GLU A 191 14.83 5.56 -8.18
C GLU A 191 14.81 4.03 -8.20
N THR A 192 15.90 3.38 -7.78
CA THR A 192 15.88 1.94 -7.54
C THR A 192 14.95 1.61 -6.38
N VAL A 193 14.12 0.58 -6.55
CA VAL A 193 13.21 0.12 -5.51
C VAL A 193 13.47 -1.35 -5.23
N ALA A 194 13.70 -1.70 -3.96
CA ALA A 194 14.16 -3.03 -3.59
C ALA A 194 13.05 -4.11 -3.71
N THR A 195 11.78 -3.74 -3.50
CA THR A 195 10.67 -4.68 -3.41
C THR A 195 9.43 -4.18 -4.14
N THR A 196 8.55 -5.10 -4.53
CA THR A 196 7.27 -4.75 -5.17
C THR A 196 6.41 -3.90 -4.22
N GLU A 197 6.41 -4.18 -2.91
CA GLU A 197 5.67 -3.40 -1.92
C GLU A 197 6.14 -1.95 -1.87
N ALA A 198 7.46 -1.75 -1.84
CA ALA A 198 8.01 -0.40 -1.83
C ALA A 198 7.65 0.36 -3.11
N LEU A 199 7.49 -0.35 -4.24
CA LEU A 199 7.07 0.23 -5.50
C LEU A 199 5.57 0.57 -5.49
N CYS A 200 4.71 -0.39 -5.12
CA CYS A 200 3.28 -0.19 -4.99
C CYS A 200 2.93 0.93 -4.00
N ALA A 201 3.68 1.03 -2.89
CA ALA A 201 3.49 2.06 -1.87
C ALA A 201 3.80 3.48 -2.35
N LYS A 202 4.41 3.66 -3.53
CA LYS A 202 4.56 5.00 -4.16
C LYS A 202 3.21 5.60 -4.52
N CYS A 203 2.21 4.76 -4.85
CA CYS A 203 0.85 5.17 -5.19
C CYS A 203 -0.20 4.74 -4.14
N HIS A 204 -0.04 3.56 -3.54
CA HIS A 204 -0.91 3.04 -2.49
C HIS A 204 -0.50 3.59 -1.11
N ALA A 205 -0.83 4.85 -0.87
CA ALA A 205 -0.48 5.55 0.36
C ALA A 205 -1.66 6.34 0.94
N ASP A 206 -1.69 6.42 2.27
CA ASP A 206 -2.59 7.33 2.98
C ASP A 206 -1.99 8.73 2.97
N THR A 207 -2.68 9.64 2.29
CA THR A 207 -2.27 11.05 2.11
C THR A 207 -3.25 12.03 2.75
N LYS A 208 -4.33 11.52 3.37
CA LYS A 208 -5.29 12.33 4.12
C LYS A 208 -4.62 13.06 5.29
N GLY A 209 -5.03 14.29 5.56
CA GLY A 209 -4.46 15.11 6.63
C GLY A 209 -3.08 15.71 6.32
N VAL A 210 -2.47 15.40 5.17
CA VAL A 210 -1.21 16.02 4.75
C VAL A 210 -1.48 17.48 4.36
N SER A 211 -0.81 18.42 5.00
CA SER A 211 -1.00 19.87 4.79
C SER A 211 -0.79 20.29 3.34
N ALA A 212 0.17 19.67 2.64
CA ALA A 212 0.43 19.90 1.21
C ALA A 212 -0.77 19.54 0.30
N SER A 213 -1.65 18.65 0.74
CA SER A 213 -2.91 18.31 0.05
C SER A 213 -4.11 19.16 0.50
N GLY A 214 -3.89 20.20 1.31
CA GLY A 214 -4.96 20.90 2.02
C GLY A 214 -5.71 20.01 3.03
N GLY A 215 -5.08 18.90 3.46
CA GLY A 215 -5.68 17.88 4.32
C GLY A 215 -6.66 16.92 3.62
N ARG A 216 -6.79 17.00 2.30
CA ARG A 216 -7.81 16.30 1.50
C ARG A 216 -7.29 15.12 0.66
N GLY A 217 -6.12 14.58 1.00
CA GLY A 217 -5.62 13.36 0.37
C GLY A 217 -6.53 12.14 0.56
N VAL A 218 -6.13 11.03 -0.04
CA VAL A 218 -6.87 9.75 -0.04
C VAL A 218 -6.37 8.83 1.06
N GLU A 219 -7.25 7.98 1.58
CA GLU A 219 -6.87 6.77 2.32
C GLU A 219 -6.83 5.64 1.29
N HIS A 220 -5.62 5.18 0.95
CA HIS A 220 -5.37 4.21 -0.11
C HIS A 220 -4.18 3.28 0.18
N ALA A 221 -3.63 3.33 1.39
CA ALA A 221 -2.59 2.40 1.80
C ALA A 221 -3.13 0.97 1.82
N ILE A 222 -2.33 0.04 1.31
CA ILE A 222 -2.56 -1.39 1.43
C ILE A 222 -1.69 -1.89 2.57
N ILE A 223 -2.32 -2.39 3.63
CA ILE A 223 -1.61 -2.91 4.80
C ILE A 223 -1.68 -4.44 4.77
N LEU A 224 -0.52 -5.07 4.62
CA LEU A 224 -0.33 -6.51 4.82
C LEU A 224 -0.24 -6.80 6.33
N GLY A 225 -1.37 -6.70 7.03
CA GLY A 225 -1.40 -6.53 8.49
C GLY A 225 -1.95 -7.69 9.32
N GLY A 226 -2.30 -8.82 8.71
CA GLY A 226 -2.94 -9.94 9.39
C GLY A 226 -1.95 -10.95 9.96
N SER A 227 -2.39 -11.80 10.91
CA SER A 227 -1.51 -12.81 11.54
C SER A 227 -0.95 -13.86 10.56
N ALA A 228 -1.59 -14.04 9.40
CA ALA A 228 -1.08 -14.89 8.32
C ALA A 228 0.17 -14.29 7.66
N HIS A 229 0.29 -12.96 7.61
CA HIS A 229 1.45 -12.26 7.03
C HIS A 229 2.46 -11.80 8.11
N LEU A 230 2.00 -11.47 9.31
CA LEU A 230 2.84 -10.82 10.33
C LEU A 230 3.66 -11.74 11.23
N ASN A 231 3.93 -12.99 10.84
CA ASN A 231 4.74 -13.93 11.60
C ASN A 231 4.31 -14.01 13.08
N TRP A 232 3.30 -14.84 13.36
CA TRP A 232 2.94 -15.15 14.74
C TRP A 232 4.08 -15.95 15.42
N GLY A 233 5.11 -15.24 15.89
CA GLY A 233 6.19 -15.74 16.75
C GLY A 233 7.08 -16.85 16.19
N GLY A 234 7.19 -17.02 14.87
CA GLY A 234 7.94 -18.13 14.26
C GLY A 234 7.20 -19.46 14.27
N ALA A 235 5.90 -19.47 14.57
CA ALA A 235 5.07 -20.68 14.65
C ALA A 235 4.78 -21.33 13.28
N LEU A 236 5.11 -20.66 12.16
CA LEU A 236 4.89 -21.14 10.80
C LEU A 236 6.20 -21.14 9.99
N PRO A 237 6.41 -22.12 9.09
CA PRO A 237 7.55 -22.12 8.17
C PRO A 237 7.59 -20.83 7.35
N GLN A 238 8.70 -20.09 7.44
CA GLN A 238 8.82 -18.76 6.82
C GLN A 238 8.87 -18.82 5.29
N GLU A 239 9.38 -19.92 4.73
CA GLU A 239 9.58 -20.12 3.29
C GLU A 239 8.28 -20.18 2.48
N GLN A 240 7.12 -20.38 3.13
CA GLN A 240 5.83 -20.55 2.47
C GLN A 240 4.90 -19.35 2.62
N ARG A 241 5.37 -18.27 3.27
CA ARG A 241 4.55 -17.10 3.54
C ARG A 241 4.65 -16.11 2.37
N PRO A 242 3.53 -15.73 1.73
CA PRO A 242 3.55 -14.58 0.84
C PRO A 242 3.85 -13.34 1.66
N ASP A 243 4.88 -12.61 1.29
CA ASP A 243 5.21 -11.33 1.89
C ASP A 243 5.24 -10.19 0.88
N GLN A 244 5.28 -10.50 -0.42
CA GLN A 244 5.19 -9.52 -1.49
C GLN A 244 3.79 -9.37 -2.06
N CYS A 245 3.48 -8.17 -2.58
CA CYS A 245 2.24 -7.97 -3.35
C CYS A 245 2.20 -8.92 -4.56
N SER A 246 3.36 -9.10 -5.20
CA SER A 246 3.53 -9.94 -6.39
C SER A 246 3.41 -11.45 -6.11
N ASP A 247 3.47 -11.87 -4.85
CA ASP A 247 3.30 -13.29 -4.50
C ASP A 247 1.86 -13.73 -4.74
N CYS A 248 0.92 -12.80 -4.53
CA CYS A 248 -0.52 -13.00 -4.65
C CYS A 248 -1.12 -12.31 -5.88
N HIS A 249 -0.45 -11.31 -6.47
CA HIS A 249 -0.95 -10.58 -7.63
C HIS A 249 0.05 -10.64 -8.78
N ASN A 250 -0.44 -10.76 -10.01
CA ASN A 250 0.39 -10.47 -11.16
C ASN A 250 0.41 -8.94 -11.38
N PRO A 251 1.56 -8.25 -11.33
CA PRO A 251 1.62 -6.78 -11.45
C PRO A 251 1.25 -6.28 -12.85
N HIS A 252 1.32 -7.14 -13.87
CA HIS A 252 1.00 -6.79 -15.25
C HIS A 252 -0.43 -7.16 -15.67
N THR A 253 -1.07 -8.17 -15.05
CA THR A 253 -2.48 -8.48 -15.34
C THR A 253 -3.43 -8.00 -14.25
N MET A 254 -2.90 -7.64 -13.07
CA MET A 254 -3.63 -7.39 -11.83
C MET A 254 -4.52 -8.55 -11.38
N GLU A 255 -4.35 -9.73 -11.98
CA GLU A 255 -5.04 -10.94 -11.56
C GLU A 255 -4.52 -11.37 -10.19
N VAL A 256 -5.46 -11.80 -9.35
CA VAL A 256 -5.19 -12.23 -7.97
C VAL A 256 -5.19 -13.75 -7.93
N LYS A 257 -4.21 -14.33 -7.24
CA LYS A 257 -4.25 -15.72 -6.83
C LYS A 257 -5.29 -15.92 -5.74
N GLY A 258 -6.15 -16.92 -5.91
CA GLY A 258 -7.04 -17.38 -4.87
C GLY A 258 -6.28 -18.12 -3.76
N CYS A 259 -6.91 -18.26 -2.59
CA CYS A 259 -6.30 -18.97 -1.47
C CYS A 259 -5.91 -20.42 -1.82
N VAL A 260 -6.72 -21.07 -2.66
CA VAL A 260 -6.49 -22.46 -3.10
C VAL A 260 -5.34 -22.61 -4.10
N ASP A 261 -4.89 -21.52 -4.74
CA ASP A 261 -3.75 -21.58 -5.65
C ASP A 261 -2.44 -21.84 -4.88
N CYS A 262 -2.38 -21.42 -3.61
CA CYS A 262 -1.28 -21.72 -2.70
C CYS A 262 -1.63 -22.86 -1.73
N HIS A 263 -2.91 -22.99 -1.36
CA HIS A 263 -3.39 -23.99 -0.40
C HIS A 263 -4.27 -25.05 -1.08
N ALA A 264 -3.71 -25.78 -2.03
CA ALA A 264 -4.45 -26.71 -2.90
C ALA A 264 -5.33 -27.72 -2.14
N ASP A 265 -4.85 -28.22 -1.00
CA ASP A 265 -5.53 -29.28 -0.26
C ASP A 265 -6.51 -28.77 0.83
N VAL A 266 -6.54 -27.46 1.10
CA VAL A 266 -7.25 -26.89 2.27
C VAL A 266 -8.74 -27.23 2.31
N MET A 267 -9.37 -27.33 1.15
CA MET A 267 -10.79 -27.67 1.03
C MET A 267 -11.08 -29.13 1.37
N THR A 268 -10.05 -29.99 1.40
CA THR A 268 -10.17 -31.43 1.69
C THR A 268 -9.56 -31.83 3.03
N MET A 269 -8.91 -30.88 3.73
CA MET A 269 -8.33 -31.14 5.04
C MET A 269 -9.43 -31.34 6.09
N GLU A 270 -9.40 -32.48 6.78
CA GLU A 270 -10.40 -32.83 7.81
C GLU A 270 -10.41 -31.84 8.99
N ASN A 271 -9.26 -31.25 9.32
CA ASN A 271 -9.13 -30.29 10.39
C ASN A 271 -9.50 -28.84 9.98
N HIS A 272 -9.60 -28.53 8.69
CA HIS A 272 -9.98 -27.20 8.24
C HIS A 272 -11.47 -26.95 8.53
N ALA A 273 -11.77 -25.78 9.10
CA ALA A 273 -13.08 -25.42 9.63
C ALA A 273 -13.71 -26.53 10.52
N LYS A 274 -12.89 -27.31 11.23
CA LYS A 274 -13.35 -28.45 12.07
C LYS A 274 -14.21 -29.46 11.31
N GLY A 275 -13.92 -29.68 10.03
CA GLY A 275 -14.67 -30.59 9.17
C GLY A 275 -16.02 -30.05 8.72
N THR A 276 -16.31 -28.76 8.95
CA THR A 276 -17.61 -28.15 8.60
C THR A 276 -17.62 -27.42 7.25
N MET A 277 -16.63 -27.65 6.38
CA MET A 277 -16.53 -26.94 5.09
C MET A 277 -17.75 -27.17 4.19
N ALA A 278 -18.43 -28.31 4.30
CA ALA A 278 -19.66 -28.57 3.55
C ALA A 278 -20.79 -27.60 3.92
N GLN A 279 -20.93 -27.26 5.20
CA GLN A 279 -21.89 -26.25 5.69
C GLN A 279 -21.49 -24.83 5.29
N HIS A 280 -20.22 -24.64 4.95
CA HIS A 280 -19.60 -23.38 4.56
C HIS A 280 -19.35 -23.28 3.05
N ALA A 281 -20.03 -24.08 2.23
CA ALA A 281 -19.78 -24.10 0.78
C ALA A 281 -20.07 -22.75 0.08
N ASN A 282 -20.83 -21.86 0.71
CA ASN A 282 -21.26 -20.58 0.16
C ASN A 282 -20.57 -19.35 0.79
N LEU A 283 -19.31 -19.51 1.21
CA LEU A 283 -18.46 -18.40 1.66
C LEU A 283 -17.18 -18.26 0.86
N GLU A 284 -16.68 -17.04 0.78
CA GLU A 284 -15.32 -16.75 0.37
C GLU A 284 -14.38 -16.90 1.56
N CYS A 285 -13.17 -17.43 1.37
CA CYS A 285 -12.22 -17.69 2.45
C CYS A 285 -12.01 -16.46 3.38
N GLN A 286 -12.02 -15.26 2.78
CA GLN A 286 -11.86 -13.99 3.50
C GLN A 286 -13.03 -13.64 4.44
N ALA A 287 -14.22 -14.21 4.24
CA ALA A 287 -15.31 -14.07 5.21
C ALA A 287 -14.91 -14.62 6.60
N CYS A 288 -14.12 -15.68 6.63
CA CYS A 288 -13.59 -16.26 7.86
C CYS A 288 -12.22 -15.68 8.23
N HIS A 289 -11.35 -15.52 7.24
CA HIS A 289 -9.94 -15.21 7.44
C HIS A 289 -9.62 -13.71 7.45
N ASP A 290 -10.56 -12.80 7.18
CA ASP A 290 -10.27 -11.36 7.28
C ASP A 290 -9.90 -10.95 8.72
N ALA A 291 -8.83 -10.18 8.86
CA ALA A 291 -8.33 -9.61 10.09
C ALA A 291 -8.31 -8.07 10.06
N SER A 292 -8.89 -7.45 9.02
CA SER A 292 -9.00 -5.99 8.94
C SER A 292 -10.08 -5.42 9.87
N GLY A 293 -10.99 -6.28 10.36
CA GLY A 293 -12.14 -5.87 11.16
C GLY A 293 -13.33 -5.40 10.31
N ALA A 294 -13.30 -5.64 9.00
CA ALA A 294 -14.43 -5.36 8.13
C ALA A 294 -15.64 -6.24 8.46
N GLU A 295 -16.82 -5.81 8.05
CA GLU A 295 -18.06 -6.57 8.27
C GLU A 295 -18.08 -7.84 7.41
N VAL A 296 -18.88 -8.83 7.78
CA VAL A 296 -19.07 -10.05 7.00
C VAL A 296 -20.55 -10.30 6.81
N GLY A 297 -20.93 -10.62 5.59
CA GLY A 297 -22.31 -10.91 5.23
C GLY A 297 -22.45 -11.42 3.79
N PRO A 298 -23.67 -11.84 3.41
CA PRO A 298 -24.01 -12.17 2.04
C PRO A 298 -23.93 -10.92 1.15
N PHE A 299 -23.28 -11.03 -0.01
CA PHE A 299 -23.19 -9.93 -0.98
C PHE A 299 -23.33 -10.41 -2.44
N PRO A 300 -24.08 -9.69 -3.30
CA PRO A 300 -25.10 -8.69 -2.92
C PRO A 300 -26.18 -9.35 -2.05
N ALA A 301 -26.67 -8.66 -1.02
CA ALA A 301 -27.55 -9.27 -0.02
C ALA A 301 -28.91 -9.74 -0.59
N ASP A 302 -29.33 -9.17 -1.72
CA ASP A 302 -30.57 -9.43 -2.43
C ASP A 302 -30.43 -10.41 -3.60
N ALA A 303 -29.23 -10.95 -3.84
CA ALA A 303 -29.03 -11.97 -4.87
C ALA A 303 -29.73 -13.28 -4.49
N GLU A 304 -30.15 -14.05 -5.50
CA GLU A 304 -30.79 -15.37 -5.30
C GLU A 304 -29.87 -16.35 -4.57
N ASN A 305 -28.56 -16.27 -4.83
CA ASN A 305 -27.52 -17.11 -4.22
C ASN A 305 -26.34 -16.23 -3.80
N PRO A 306 -26.47 -15.45 -2.72
CA PRO A 306 -25.45 -14.50 -2.33
C PRO A 306 -24.30 -15.25 -1.64
N ARG A 307 -23.05 -14.92 -1.98
CA ARG A 307 -21.90 -15.49 -1.28
C ARG A 307 -21.55 -14.66 -0.06
N TRP A 308 -21.15 -15.32 1.01
CA TRP A 308 -20.63 -14.65 2.20
C TRP A 308 -19.23 -14.13 1.93
N THR A 309 -19.01 -12.84 2.15
CA THR A 309 -17.74 -12.16 1.93
C THR A 309 -17.52 -11.06 2.97
N THR A 310 -16.33 -10.50 2.97
CA THR A 310 -16.01 -9.26 3.67
C THR A 310 -16.67 -8.07 2.96
N ILE A 311 -17.28 -7.17 3.74
CA ILE A 311 -18.03 -6.01 3.27
C ILE A 311 -17.49 -4.76 3.98
N LEU A 312 -17.32 -3.66 3.22
CA LEU A 312 -17.17 -2.34 3.80
C LEU A 312 -18.46 -1.54 3.61
N THR A 313 -19.04 -1.15 4.74
CA THR A 313 -20.19 -0.26 4.80
C THR A 313 -19.70 1.15 5.08
N SER A 314 -20.07 2.09 4.20
CA SER A 314 -19.72 3.50 4.35
C SER A 314 -20.98 4.37 4.26
N VAL A 315 -20.99 5.47 5.00
CA VAL A 315 -22.09 6.44 4.95
C VAL A 315 -21.62 7.64 4.14
N GLY A 316 -22.25 7.85 2.99
CA GLY A 316 -22.00 9.00 2.14
C GLY A 316 -22.38 10.32 2.82
N ARG A 317 -21.91 11.44 2.28
CA ARG A 317 -22.21 12.79 2.82
C ARG A 317 -23.70 13.13 2.86
N SER A 318 -24.51 12.49 2.02
CA SER A 318 -25.97 12.59 2.01
C SER A 318 -26.65 11.78 3.13
N GLY A 319 -25.90 11.00 3.90
CA GLY A 319 -26.42 10.05 4.89
C GLY A 319 -26.82 8.70 4.30
N ALA A 320 -26.73 8.53 2.97
CA ALA A 320 -26.98 7.24 2.33
C ALA A 320 -25.84 6.25 2.64
N THR A 321 -26.20 5.05 3.09
CA THR A 321 -25.25 3.97 3.32
C THR A 321 -25.01 3.19 2.03
N THR A 322 -23.75 2.94 1.71
CA THR A 322 -23.33 2.07 0.61
C THR A 322 -22.45 0.96 1.17
N SER A 323 -22.78 -0.28 0.84
CA SER A 323 -21.99 -1.46 1.17
C SER A 323 -21.38 -2.01 -0.11
N VAL A 324 -20.10 -2.37 -0.04
CA VAL A 324 -19.38 -3.00 -1.15
C VAL A 324 -18.64 -4.23 -0.64
N ALA A 325 -18.64 -5.30 -1.43
CA ALA A 325 -17.72 -6.40 -1.18
C ALA A 325 -16.28 -5.90 -1.32
N VAL A 326 -15.43 -6.30 -0.38
CA VAL A 326 -14.00 -5.98 -0.42
C VAL A 326 -13.17 -7.24 -0.31
N LYS A 327 -11.96 -7.17 -0.87
CA LYS A 327 -10.94 -8.18 -0.65
C LYS A 327 -9.99 -7.71 0.43
N SER A 328 -9.83 -8.52 1.46
CA SER A 328 -8.92 -8.19 2.55
C SER A 328 -7.48 -8.53 2.23
N HIS A 329 -6.58 -7.59 2.52
CA HIS A 329 -5.12 -7.81 2.51
C HIS A 329 -4.59 -8.14 3.91
N SER A 330 -5.47 -8.17 4.91
CA SER A 330 -5.16 -8.55 6.28
C SER A 330 -5.82 -9.89 6.56
N SER A 331 -5.07 -10.98 6.41
CA SER A 331 -5.59 -12.33 6.66
C SER A 331 -5.12 -12.87 8.01
N ALA A 332 -6.00 -13.50 8.77
CA ALA A 332 -5.70 -14.22 10.01
C ALA A 332 -5.61 -15.72 9.74
N TRP A 333 -4.64 -16.38 10.38
CA TRP A 333 -4.53 -17.83 10.36
C TRP A 333 -5.66 -18.50 11.16
N LEU A 334 -5.90 -17.99 12.38
CA LEU A 334 -6.97 -18.46 13.25
C LEU A 334 -8.25 -17.67 12.97
N VAL A 335 -9.36 -18.40 12.83
CA VAL A 335 -10.69 -17.85 12.59
C VAL A 335 -11.44 -17.72 13.90
N ASP A 336 -12.17 -16.61 14.06
CA ASP A 336 -13.15 -16.40 15.13
C ASP A 336 -14.56 -16.72 14.60
N CYS A 337 -15.13 -17.86 15.01
CA CYS A 337 -16.46 -18.28 14.57
C CYS A 337 -17.56 -17.32 15.03
N SER A 338 -17.38 -16.64 16.17
CA SER A 338 -18.40 -15.75 16.74
C SER A 338 -18.64 -14.50 15.89
N ARG A 339 -17.73 -14.18 14.97
CA ARG A 339 -17.89 -13.09 13.99
C ARG A 339 -19.12 -13.27 13.10
N CYS A 340 -19.43 -14.51 12.72
CA CYS A 340 -20.65 -14.83 11.98
C CYS A 340 -21.72 -15.42 12.91
N HIS A 341 -21.32 -16.16 13.95
CA HIS A 341 -22.22 -16.91 14.80
C HIS A 341 -22.51 -16.21 16.13
N PHE A 342 -23.14 -15.03 16.10
CA PHE A 342 -23.46 -14.22 17.27
C PHE A 342 -24.97 -14.10 17.53
N GLU A 343 -25.33 -13.72 18.77
CA GLU A 343 -26.72 -13.49 19.15
C GLU A 343 -27.34 -12.32 18.37
N ALA A 344 -28.59 -12.47 17.95
CA ALA A 344 -29.29 -11.49 17.09
C ALA A 344 -28.62 -11.24 15.73
N ASN A 345 -27.85 -12.22 15.23
CA ASN A 345 -27.45 -12.24 13.84
C ASN A 345 -28.72 -12.22 12.93
N PRO A 346 -28.81 -11.30 11.95
CA PRO A 346 -30.03 -11.11 11.14
C PRO A 346 -30.35 -12.27 10.20
N TRP A 347 -29.42 -13.22 10.04
CA TRP A 347 -29.56 -14.44 9.25
C TRP A 347 -29.85 -15.68 10.11
N GLU A 348 -30.14 -15.49 11.40
CA GLU A 348 -30.58 -16.55 12.33
C GLU A 348 -29.61 -17.74 12.43
N LEU A 349 -28.31 -17.48 12.26
CA LEU A 349 -27.27 -18.50 12.40
C LEU A 349 -27.18 -19.01 13.85
N THR A 350 -26.80 -20.28 14.02
CA THR A 350 -26.55 -20.85 15.36
C THR A 350 -25.47 -20.05 16.07
N VAL A 351 -25.70 -19.63 17.31
CA VAL A 351 -24.70 -18.89 18.10
C VAL A 351 -23.54 -19.82 18.48
N LEU A 352 -22.31 -19.37 18.25
CA LEU A 352 -21.07 -20.08 18.59
C LEU A 352 -20.10 -19.15 19.33
N THR A 353 -19.27 -19.73 20.17
CA THR A 353 -18.08 -19.09 20.74
C THR A 353 -17.03 -18.83 19.65
N ALA A 354 -15.98 -18.08 19.98
CA ALA A 354 -14.89 -17.80 19.03
C ALA A 354 -14.20 -19.07 18.52
N ASP A 355 -14.10 -20.10 19.35
CA ASP A 355 -13.60 -21.42 18.97
C ASP A 355 -14.69 -22.32 18.36
N GLY A 356 -15.86 -21.82 17.97
CA GLY A 356 -16.87 -22.59 17.23
C GLY A 356 -17.62 -23.64 18.06
N LYS A 357 -17.81 -23.42 19.36
CA LYS A 357 -18.64 -24.27 20.22
C LYS A 357 -19.97 -23.59 20.52
N VAL A 358 -21.03 -24.37 20.74
CA VAL A 358 -22.28 -23.81 21.26
C VAL A 358 -22.04 -23.31 22.69
N PRO A 359 -22.38 -22.05 23.03
CA PRO A 359 -22.21 -21.54 24.40
C PRO A 359 -22.99 -22.37 25.42
N GLU A 360 -22.42 -22.57 26.60
CA GLU A 360 -23.15 -23.20 27.71
C GLU A 360 -24.30 -22.30 28.17
N PRO A 361 -25.48 -22.88 28.52
CA PRO A 361 -26.57 -22.10 29.09
C PRO A 361 -26.11 -21.36 30.35
N PRO A 362 -26.60 -20.14 30.60
CA PRO A 362 -26.30 -19.47 31.85
C PRO A 362 -26.73 -20.34 33.03
N ALA A 363 -25.85 -20.47 34.03
CA ALA A 363 -26.18 -21.20 35.25
C ALA A 363 -27.47 -20.65 35.85
N PRO A 364 -28.39 -21.51 36.33
CA PRO A 364 -29.61 -21.05 36.96
C PRO A 364 -29.25 -20.11 38.13
N PRO A 365 -30.05 -19.06 38.37
CA PRO A 365 -29.77 -18.12 39.45
C PRO A 365 -29.62 -18.88 40.78
N ALA A 366 -28.56 -18.58 41.53
CA ALA A 366 -28.36 -19.13 42.86
C ALA A 366 -29.60 -18.78 43.71
N LYS A 367 -30.20 -19.81 44.30
CA LYS A 367 -31.42 -19.69 45.10
C LYS A 367 -31.20 -18.93 46.40
#